data_AF-A0A4S9I0J4-F1
#
_entry.id   AF-A0A4S9I0J4-F1
#
_cell.length_a   1.000
_cell.length_b   1.000
_cell.length_c   1.000
_cell.angle_alpha   90.00
_cell.angle_beta   90.00
_cell.angle_gamma   90.00
#
_symmetry.space_group_name_H-M   'P 1'
#
loop_
_entity.id
_entity.type
_entity.pdbx_description
1 polymer ?
#
loop_
_entity_poly.entity_id
_entity_poly.type
_entity_poly.pdbx_seq_one_letter_code
_entity_poly.pdbx_strand_id
1 'polypeptide(L)'
;MSLYYEASDILANAEAKGGSLKNRIFGKKDLKSSPGAIFALVAETTKWSSVLKEVIEKSDILKLEKKLTPTLALLLAHDLILAKKGVAAPKSHPLNLAISRHKARLGAEFTKCRIKGRFATLDAFRIHINAAAADESAEAAANGTKAFHPRWVRVNAVRTSLAKAKSTFFADFTTVSSLKELSTTPRGIYFDEHIPGLVAIPPAIDISKHAAYHAGEIIFQDKASCFPAYLLDPQPKDGQVIDACAAPGNKTTHLAAILSSQKSFGLKASVTACERNPIRAQTLEKMVKLAGAGKIISVKASQDFTKLDPRSQEFADVGALLLDPSCSGSGIIGRDDTAVLHLPSLPSTVPAPPSKKRKRKATAVVEVPVVAETNDELSEETPQAVEDDAEKLKTRLNNLAGFQLKIVLHAFAFPAATKVTYSTCSIHAEENENVVVKALSSKIARERGWKIMRREDQVEGMKKWSRRGDPEASREALKGHAGLEDATVLADACIRCERGTDEGTMGFFVAGFVRDPDAVITEAATEAVGVEDEDEEEEDEEWGGFDD
;
A
#
# COMPACT_ATOMS: atom_id res chain seq x y z
N MET A 1 21.35 21.34 14.92
CA MET A 1 20.06 20.72 15.29
C MET A 1 19.14 20.81 14.08
N SER A 2 19.30 19.90 13.14
CA SER A 2 18.59 19.91 11.86
C SER A 2 17.18 19.30 11.93
N LEU A 3 16.91 18.49 12.97
CA LEU A 3 15.66 17.73 13.19
C LEU A 3 14.37 18.42 12.73
N TYR A 4 14.11 19.66 13.19
CA TYR A 4 12.88 20.37 12.84
C TYR A 4 12.84 20.86 11.39
N TYR A 5 13.99 21.23 10.82
CA TYR A 5 14.10 21.59 9.41
C TYR A 5 13.95 20.34 8.54
N GLU A 6 14.68 19.26 8.83
CA GLU A 6 14.55 17.98 8.13
C GLU A 6 13.12 17.43 8.18
N ALA A 7 12.46 17.44 9.35
CA ALA A 7 11.06 17.05 9.50
C ALA A 7 10.10 17.99 8.76
N SER A 8 10.37 19.30 8.74
CA SER A 8 9.59 20.28 7.97
C SER A 8 9.73 20.03 6.47
N ASP A 9 10.93 19.75 5.97
CA ASP A 9 11.20 19.51 4.56
C ASP A 9 10.53 18.21 4.08
N ILE A 10 10.49 17.18 4.92
CA ILE A 10 9.77 15.93 4.65
C ILE A 10 8.24 16.16 4.60
N LEU A 11 7.71 17.06 5.42
CA LEU A 11 6.28 17.42 5.41
C LEU A 11 5.91 18.35 4.25
N ALA A 12 6.74 19.33 3.92
CA ALA A 12 6.50 20.29 2.83
C ALA A 12 6.55 19.64 1.44
N ASN A 13 7.34 18.57 1.27
CA ASN A 13 7.45 17.81 0.02
C ASN A 13 6.53 16.56 -0.01
N ALA A 14 5.53 16.47 0.87
CA ALA A 14 4.73 15.25 1.02
C ALA A 14 3.83 14.94 -0.19
N GLU A 15 3.31 15.97 -0.84
CA GLU A 15 2.46 15.85 -2.03
C GLU A 15 3.30 15.68 -3.30
N ALA A 16 4.41 16.42 -3.42
CA ALA A 16 5.22 16.48 -4.64
C ALA A 16 6.13 15.25 -4.92
N LYS A 17 6.49 14.44 -3.91
CA LYS A 17 7.46 13.33 -4.08
C LYS A 17 6.86 11.91 -4.05
N GLY A 18 5.63 11.74 -3.57
CA GLY A 18 4.99 10.42 -3.44
C GLY A 18 5.73 9.43 -2.52
N GLY A 19 5.15 8.23 -2.39
CA GLY A 19 5.72 7.14 -1.59
C GLY A 19 5.55 7.29 -0.07
N SER A 20 5.75 6.19 0.67
CA SER A 20 5.46 6.16 2.12
C SER A 20 6.38 7.09 2.93
N LEU A 21 5.89 7.70 4.01
CA LEU A 21 6.68 8.49 4.95
C LEU A 21 7.85 7.69 5.53
N LYS A 22 7.68 6.38 5.72
CA LYS A 22 8.78 5.47 6.08
C LYS A 22 9.86 5.45 5.00
N ASN A 23 9.52 5.27 3.73
CA ASN A 23 10.53 5.31 2.65
C ASN A 23 11.16 6.70 2.53
N ARG A 24 10.37 7.79 2.61
CA ARG A 24 10.85 9.18 2.54
C ARG A 24 11.81 9.56 3.68
N ILE A 25 11.73 8.88 4.83
CA ILE A 25 12.60 9.11 6.00
C ILE A 25 13.76 8.13 6.07
N PHE A 26 13.53 6.84 5.86
CA PHE A 26 14.55 5.79 6.00
C PHE A 26 15.35 5.55 4.70
N GLY A 27 14.91 6.07 3.56
CA GLY A 27 15.67 6.04 2.29
C GLY A 27 16.74 7.15 2.19
N LYS A 28 16.54 8.30 2.86
CA LYS A 28 17.50 9.41 2.83
C LYS A 28 18.79 9.08 3.60
N LYS A 29 19.91 9.01 2.88
CA LYS A 29 21.25 8.71 3.42
C LYS A 29 21.96 9.94 4.00
N ASP A 30 21.47 11.16 3.73
CA ASP A 30 22.09 12.46 4.04
C ASP A 30 21.60 13.11 5.35
N LEU A 31 20.69 12.45 6.07
CA LEU A 31 20.07 12.97 7.29
C LEU A 31 21.09 13.14 8.44
N LYS A 32 21.12 14.34 9.03
CA LYS A 32 21.98 14.68 10.18
C LYS A 32 21.30 14.36 11.51
N SER A 33 19.97 14.19 11.54
CA SER A 33 19.22 13.65 12.68
C SER A 33 18.87 12.19 12.45
N SER A 34 18.65 11.41 13.53
CA SER A 34 18.32 9.99 13.36
C SER A 34 16.95 9.80 12.67
N PRO A 35 16.84 8.92 11.65
CA PRO A 35 15.58 8.67 10.95
C PRO A 35 14.42 8.30 11.90
N GLY A 36 14.70 7.52 12.95
CA GLY A 36 13.70 7.17 13.97
C GLY A 36 13.18 8.37 14.79
N ALA A 37 14.01 9.39 15.05
CA ALA A 37 13.56 10.61 15.74
C ALA A 37 12.72 11.50 14.82
N ILE A 38 13.11 11.61 13.54
CA ILE A 38 12.32 12.31 12.51
C ILE A 38 10.96 11.61 12.34
N PHE A 39 10.94 10.29 12.16
CA PHE A 39 9.69 9.52 12.01
C PHE A 39 8.79 9.67 13.22
N ALA A 40 9.31 9.54 14.45
CA ALA A 40 8.51 9.70 15.66
C ALA A 40 7.93 11.12 15.80
N LEU A 41 8.74 12.17 15.54
CA LEU A 41 8.27 13.56 15.60
C LEU A 41 7.19 13.84 14.55
N VAL A 42 7.42 13.44 13.30
CA VAL A 42 6.47 13.66 12.21
C VAL A 42 5.18 12.88 12.45
N ALA A 43 5.27 11.57 12.72
CA ALA A 43 4.10 10.72 12.94
C ALA A 43 3.23 11.20 14.10
N GLU A 44 3.82 11.55 15.26
CA GLU A 44 3.04 12.11 16.38
C GLU A 44 2.47 13.50 16.04
N THR A 45 3.24 14.38 15.39
CA THR A 45 2.74 15.72 15.00
C THR A 45 1.54 15.63 14.07
N THR A 46 1.54 14.71 13.10
CA THR A 46 0.44 14.58 12.13
C THR A 46 -0.87 14.15 12.80
N LYS A 47 -0.82 13.24 13.79
CA LYS A 47 -2.02 12.85 14.61
C LYS A 47 -2.70 14.05 15.25
N TRP A 48 -1.91 15.03 15.69
CA TRP A 48 -2.39 16.23 16.37
C TRP A 48 -2.58 17.42 15.42
N SER A 49 -2.37 17.25 14.11
CA SER A 49 -2.30 18.38 13.16
C SER A 49 -3.58 19.21 13.11
N SER A 50 -4.77 18.58 13.15
CA SER A 50 -6.08 19.27 13.19
C SER A 50 -6.22 20.17 14.42
N VAL A 51 -5.84 19.67 15.60
CA VAL A 51 -5.87 20.39 16.88
C VAL A 51 -4.82 21.49 16.91
N LEU A 52 -3.58 21.16 16.52
CA LEU A 52 -2.46 22.10 16.52
C LEU A 52 -2.69 23.22 15.50
N LYS A 53 -3.34 22.96 14.37
CA LYS A 53 -3.81 23.98 13.42
C LYS A 53 -4.72 25.01 14.11
N GLU A 54 -5.81 24.57 14.73
CA GLU A 54 -6.76 25.48 15.41
C GLU A 54 -6.04 26.31 16.50
N VAL A 55 -5.11 25.69 17.23
CA VAL A 55 -4.30 26.36 18.27
C VAL A 55 -3.32 27.39 17.68
N ILE A 56 -2.61 27.06 16.60
CA ILE A 56 -1.65 27.95 15.95
C ILE A 56 -2.37 29.15 15.34
N GLU A 57 -3.47 28.92 14.61
CA GLU A 57 -4.27 29.98 13.99
C GLU A 57 -4.84 30.95 15.04
N LYS A 58 -5.46 30.43 16.12
CA LYS A 58 -5.99 31.27 17.21
C LYS A 58 -4.93 31.95 18.07
N SER A 59 -3.72 31.40 18.11
CA SER A 59 -2.59 32.03 18.79
C SER A 59 -1.92 33.15 17.98
N ASP A 60 -2.33 33.38 16.72
CA ASP A 60 -1.71 34.32 15.77
C ASP A 60 -0.17 34.18 15.66
N ILE A 61 0.43 33.07 16.08
CA ILE A 61 1.90 32.99 16.25
C ILE A 61 2.65 33.19 14.94
N LEU A 62 2.09 32.75 13.81
CA LEU A 62 2.63 32.97 12.47
C LEU A 62 2.64 34.45 12.04
N LYS A 63 1.80 35.31 12.65
CA LYS A 63 1.83 36.77 12.45
C LYS A 63 2.94 37.43 13.28
N LEU A 64 3.29 36.84 14.43
CA LEU A 64 4.26 37.38 15.39
C LEU A 64 5.70 36.93 15.12
N GLU A 65 5.90 35.66 14.74
CA GLU A 65 7.21 35.06 14.51
C GLU A 65 7.37 34.74 13.01
N LYS A 66 7.64 35.76 12.19
CA LYS A 66 7.78 35.67 10.72
C LYS A 66 8.82 34.65 10.20
N LYS A 67 9.63 34.06 11.09
CA LYS A 67 10.64 33.02 10.79
C LYS A 67 10.10 31.59 10.95
N LEU A 68 8.87 31.41 11.44
CA LEU A 68 8.21 30.11 11.53
C LEU A 68 7.36 29.88 10.28
N THR A 69 7.62 28.79 9.56
CA THR A 69 6.70 28.25 8.56
C THR A 69 5.54 27.53 9.25
N PRO A 70 4.40 27.29 8.57
CA PRO A 70 3.29 26.52 9.13
C PRO A 70 3.71 25.11 9.61
N THR A 71 4.57 24.43 8.85
CA THR A 71 5.17 23.11 9.19
C THR A 71 6.06 23.18 10.45
N LEU A 72 6.97 24.15 10.53
CA LEU A 72 7.83 24.34 11.71
C LEU A 72 6.99 24.69 12.94
N ALA A 73 5.96 25.52 12.79
CA ALA A 73 5.06 25.87 13.89
C ALA A 73 4.29 24.65 14.42
N LEU A 74 3.80 23.76 13.55
CA LEU A 74 3.17 22.48 13.96
C LEU A 74 4.14 21.60 14.78
N LEU A 75 5.32 21.30 14.23
CA LEU A 75 6.32 20.44 14.86
C LEU A 75 6.79 20.99 16.23
N LEU A 76 7.03 22.30 16.31
CA LEU A 76 7.47 22.95 17.54
C LEU A 76 6.33 23.10 18.57
N ALA A 77 5.09 23.33 18.14
CA ALA A 77 3.92 23.37 19.02
C ALA A 77 3.60 21.99 19.60
N HIS A 78 3.72 20.92 18.81
CA HIS A 78 3.64 19.54 19.30
C HIS A 78 4.60 19.32 20.47
N ASP A 79 5.90 19.57 20.26
CA ASP A 79 6.89 19.27 21.30
C ASP A 79 6.80 20.21 22.51
N LEU A 80 6.38 21.46 22.32
CA LEU A 80 6.21 22.41 23.43
C LEU A 80 5.02 22.06 24.36
N ILE A 81 3.95 21.49 23.81
CA ILE A 81 2.66 21.28 24.50
C ILE A 81 2.48 19.81 24.92
N LEU A 82 2.84 18.87 24.06
CA LEU A 82 2.45 17.45 24.16
C LEU A 82 3.61 16.53 24.56
N ALA A 83 4.84 16.83 24.13
CA ALA A 83 6.00 15.98 24.41
C ALA A 83 6.52 16.15 25.86
N LYS A 84 6.74 15.03 26.56
CA LYS A 84 7.23 15.02 27.96
C LYS A 84 8.59 15.71 28.15
N LYS A 85 9.43 15.78 27.11
CA LYS A 85 10.77 16.39 27.16
C LYS A 85 10.78 17.86 26.69
N GLY A 86 9.66 18.40 26.22
CA GLY A 86 9.63 19.70 25.57
C GLY A 86 10.30 19.70 24.19
N VAL A 87 10.48 20.90 23.63
CA VAL A 87 11.18 21.15 22.36
C VAL A 87 12.60 20.56 22.41
N ALA A 88 12.88 19.62 21.50
CA ALA A 88 14.17 18.98 21.26
C ALA A 88 15.18 19.92 20.56
N ALA A 89 15.38 21.12 21.11
CA ALA A 89 16.43 22.06 20.72
C ALA A 89 16.93 22.80 21.98
N PRO A 90 18.22 23.22 22.05
CA PRO A 90 18.74 23.97 23.20
C PRO A 90 17.91 25.22 23.51
N LYS A 91 17.83 25.62 24.78
CA LYS A 91 17.07 26.83 25.19
C LYS A 91 17.56 28.12 24.52
N SER A 92 18.83 28.17 24.12
CA SER A 92 19.44 29.27 23.36
C SER A 92 19.15 29.22 21.85
N HIS A 93 18.55 28.14 21.34
CA HIS A 93 18.32 27.97 19.91
C HIS A 93 17.17 28.87 19.41
N PRO A 94 17.31 29.57 18.26
CA PRO A 94 16.30 30.50 17.76
C PRO A 94 14.88 29.92 17.66
N LEU A 95 14.73 28.68 17.19
CA LEU A 95 13.42 28.01 17.11
C LEU A 95 12.78 27.77 18.50
N ASN A 96 13.58 27.39 19.51
CA ASN A 96 13.06 27.16 20.87
C ASN A 96 12.67 28.50 21.51
N LEU A 97 13.50 29.54 21.34
CA LEU A 97 13.18 30.90 21.79
C LEU A 97 11.90 31.44 21.14
N ALA A 98 11.73 31.27 19.82
CA ALA A 98 10.54 31.70 19.10
C ALA A 98 9.27 31.03 19.64
N ILE A 99 9.21 29.69 19.71
CA ILE A 99 7.99 28.99 20.16
C ILE A 99 7.75 29.19 21.67
N SER A 100 8.80 29.18 22.50
CA SER A 100 8.66 29.26 23.97
C SER A 100 8.17 30.61 24.48
N ARG A 101 8.42 31.73 23.76
CA ARG A 101 7.81 33.05 24.07
C ARG A 101 6.30 32.99 24.10
N HIS A 102 5.70 32.19 23.22
CA HIS A 102 4.24 32.09 23.05
C HIS A 102 3.64 30.92 23.83
N LYS A 103 4.40 30.25 24.71
CA LYS A 103 3.95 29.07 25.49
C LYS A 103 2.64 29.30 26.24
N ALA A 104 2.47 30.47 26.86
CA ALA A 104 1.25 30.82 27.57
C ALA A 104 0.04 30.94 26.62
N ARG A 105 0.24 31.53 25.44
CA ARG A 105 -0.82 31.73 24.42
C ARG A 105 -1.22 30.42 23.77
N LEU A 106 -0.24 29.62 23.34
CA LEU A 106 -0.45 28.28 22.79
C LEU A 106 -1.12 27.35 23.81
N GLY A 107 -0.68 27.35 25.07
CA GLY A 107 -1.28 26.55 26.14
C GLY A 107 -2.72 26.96 26.46
N ALA A 108 -3.04 28.26 26.40
CA ALA A 108 -4.40 28.76 26.59
C ALA A 108 -5.34 28.32 25.46
N GLU A 109 -4.93 28.48 24.19
CA GLU A 109 -5.75 28.04 23.04
C GLU A 109 -5.89 26.50 22.98
N PHE A 110 -4.83 25.75 23.31
CA PHE A 110 -4.91 24.29 23.43
C PHE A 110 -5.90 23.86 24.53
N THR A 111 -5.89 24.55 25.67
CA THR A 111 -6.85 24.29 26.76
C THR A 111 -8.28 24.60 26.33
N LYS A 112 -8.51 25.69 25.59
CA LYS A 112 -9.83 26.00 25.01
C LYS A 112 -10.29 24.95 24.00
N CYS A 113 -9.40 24.48 23.12
CA CYS A 113 -9.71 23.44 22.14
C CYS A 113 -10.11 22.12 22.84
N ARG A 114 -9.34 21.70 23.87
CA ARG A 114 -9.66 20.54 24.70
C ARG A 114 -11.02 20.64 25.39
N ILE A 115 -11.36 21.79 25.97
CA ILE A 115 -12.63 22.04 26.65
C ILE A 115 -13.80 22.11 25.64
N LYS A 116 -13.59 22.72 24.47
CA LYS A 116 -14.54 22.72 23.34
C LYS A 116 -14.87 21.28 22.88
N GLY A 117 -13.87 20.40 22.84
CA GLY A 117 -14.02 18.96 22.62
C GLY A 117 -14.62 18.17 23.81
N ARG A 118 -14.97 18.84 24.92
CA ARG A 118 -15.54 18.25 26.15
C ARG A 118 -14.63 17.25 26.89
N PHE A 119 -13.33 17.26 26.65
CA PHE A 119 -12.39 16.36 27.33
C PHE A 119 -11.97 16.89 28.70
N ALA A 120 -12.37 16.19 29.78
CA ALA A 120 -12.11 16.62 31.16
C ALA A 120 -10.62 16.68 31.53
N THR A 121 -9.81 15.74 31.03
CA THR A 121 -8.35 15.68 31.25
C THR A 121 -7.57 15.71 29.94
N LEU A 122 -6.26 16.00 30.03
CA LEU A 122 -5.37 15.93 28.86
C LEU A 122 -5.16 14.49 28.39
N ASP A 123 -5.15 13.52 29.30
CA ASP A 123 -5.01 12.11 28.92
C ASP A 123 -6.29 11.54 28.29
N ALA A 124 -7.48 11.99 28.69
CA ALA A 124 -8.72 11.68 27.95
C ALA A 124 -8.68 12.23 26.52
N PHE A 125 -8.11 13.43 26.32
CA PHE A 125 -7.93 14.01 24.98
C PHE A 125 -6.84 13.27 24.19
N ARG A 126 -5.74 12.84 24.82
CA ARG A 126 -4.74 11.97 24.18
C ARG A 126 -5.30 10.60 23.81
N ILE A 127 -6.19 10.04 24.63
CA ILE A 127 -6.90 8.81 24.30
C ILE A 127 -7.76 9.08 23.08
N HIS A 128 -8.60 10.12 23.04
CA HIS A 128 -9.40 10.42 21.85
C HIS A 128 -8.57 10.75 20.60
N ILE A 129 -7.42 11.43 20.68
CA ILE A 129 -6.59 11.70 19.48
C ILE A 129 -5.80 10.47 19.02
N ASN A 130 -5.33 9.61 19.93
CA ASN A 130 -4.72 8.34 19.53
C ASN A 130 -5.76 7.29 19.13
N ALA A 131 -6.98 7.40 19.66
CA ALA A 131 -8.19 6.75 19.17
C ALA A 131 -8.41 7.27 17.75
N ALA A 132 -8.79 8.53 17.50
CA ALA A 132 -8.92 9.18 16.17
C ALA A 132 -7.81 8.82 15.15
N ALA A 133 -6.54 8.77 15.54
CA ALA A 133 -5.43 8.36 14.66
C ALA A 133 -5.35 6.84 14.39
N ALA A 134 -5.90 6.01 15.26
CA ALA A 134 -6.23 4.60 15.01
C ALA A 134 -7.68 4.43 14.48
N ASP A 135 -8.53 5.45 14.58
CA ASP A 135 -9.98 5.43 14.37
C ASP A 135 -10.40 6.12 13.06
N GLU A 136 -9.46 6.74 12.34
CA GLU A 136 -9.42 6.70 10.87
C GLU A 136 -9.52 5.24 10.35
N SER A 137 -9.33 4.22 11.21
CA SER A 137 -9.70 2.82 10.96
C SER A 137 -10.83 2.23 11.85
N ALA A 138 -11.50 3.01 12.73
CA ALA A 138 -12.53 2.50 13.65
C ALA A 138 -13.59 3.47 14.28
N GLU A 139 -13.45 4.81 14.40
CA GLU A 139 -14.59 5.69 14.80
C GLU A 139 -15.66 5.71 13.69
N ALA A 140 -15.23 5.56 12.43
CA ALA A 140 -16.12 5.40 11.29
C ALA A 140 -16.87 4.05 11.27
N ALA A 141 -16.41 3.05 12.04
CA ALA A 141 -17.13 1.78 12.21
C ALA A 141 -18.30 1.90 13.19
N ALA A 142 -18.24 2.85 14.14
CA ALA A 142 -19.34 3.13 15.08
C ALA A 142 -20.52 3.87 14.42
N ASN A 143 -20.24 4.71 13.41
CA ASN A 143 -21.26 5.44 12.63
C ASN A 143 -21.70 4.70 11.34
N GLY A 144 -21.23 3.47 11.12
CA GLY A 144 -21.65 2.63 9.99
C GLY A 144 -21.22 3.11 8.60
N THR A 145 -20.19 3.97 8.50
CA THR A 145 -19.81 4.67 7.25
C THR A 145 -18.43 4.32 6.69
N LYS A 146 -17.56 3.60 7.41
CA LYS A 146 -16.43 2.83 6.84
C LYS A 146 -16.21 1.52 7.60
N ALA A 147 -15.77 0.47 6.89
CA ALA A 147 -15.64 -0.86 7.48
C ALA A 147 -14.43 -1.04 8.42
N PHE A 148 -14.57 -2.05 9.28
CA PHE A 148 -13.57 -2.48 10.26
C PHE A 148 -12.38 -3.18 9.61
N HIS A 149 -11.17 -2.74 9.94
CA HIS A 149 -9.92 -3.34 9.46
C HIS A 149 -9.22 -4.18 10.56
N PRO A 150 -9.30 -5.52 10.52
CA PRO A 150 -8.62 -6.38 11.50
C PRO A 150 -7.11 -6.45 11.28
N ARG A 151 -6.38 -6.93 12.29
CA ARG A 151 -5.01 -7.43 12.11
C ARG A 151 -5.06 -8.88 11.64
N TRP A 152 -4.66 -9.11 10.40
CA TRP A 152 -4.50 -10.45 9.82
C TRP A 152 -3.16 -11.07 10.26
N VAL A 153 -3.23 -12.36 10.63
CA VAL A 153 -2.13 -13.16 11.18
C VAL A 153 -2.17 -14.55 10.55
N ARG A 154 -1.12 -14.92 9.83
CA ARG A 154 -0.98 -16.26 9.25
C ARG A 154 -0.25 -17.18 10.23
N VAL A 155 -0.82 -18.34 10.52
CA VAL A 155 -0.14 -19.42 11.25
C VAL A 155 0.89 -20.07 10.32
N ASN A 156 2.15 -20.17 10.76
CA ASN A 156 3.22 -20.69 9.93
C ASN A 156 3.32 -22.22 10.00
N ALA A 157 2.80 -22.89 8.97
CA ALA A 157 2.82 -24.35 8.84
C ALA A 157 4.22 -24.99 8.85
N VAL A 158 5.29 -24.23 8.56
CA VAL A 158 6.68 -24.70 8.66
C VAL A 158 7.10 -25.00 10.11
N ARG A 159 6.47 -24.33 11.10
CA ARG A 159 6.87 -24.40 12.52
C ARG A 159 5.80 -24.93 13.45
N THR A 160 4.52 -24.78 13.12
CA THR A 160 3.41 -25.15 14.00
C THR A 160 2.17 -25.53 13.19
N SER A 161 1.18 -26.14 13.84
CA SER A 161 -0.12 -26.45 13.22
C SER A 161 -1.20 -25.51 13.73
N LEU A 162 -2.26 -25.29 12.94
CA LEU A 162 -3.42 -24.50 13.37
C LEU A 162 -4.09 -25.09 14.63
N ALA A 163 -4.08 -26.42 14.78
CA ALA A 163 -4.57 -27.10 15.98
C ALA A 163 -3.73 -26.75 17.22
N LYS A 164 -2.40 -26.83 17.12
CA LYS A 164 -1.48 -26.43 18.20
C LYS A 164 -1.63 -24.94 18.52
N ALA A 165 -1.76 -24.07 17.51
CA ALA A 165 -2.00 -22.65 17.70
C ALA A 165 -3.27 -22.37 18.50
N LYS A 166 -4.40 -22.99 18.10
CA LYS A 166 -5.69 -22.94 18.82
C LYS A 166 -5.57 -23.38 20.27
N SER A 167 -4.86 -24.48 20.55
CA SER A 167 -4.72 -25.01 21.91
C SER A 167 -3.66 -24.34 22.78
N THR A 168 -2.90 -23.37 22.25
CA THR A 168 -1.80 -22.70 22.99
C THR A 168 -2.01 -21.18 23.01
N PHE A 169 -1.43 -20.45 22.06
CA PHE A 169 -1.41 -18.99 22.09
C PHE A 169 -2.74 -18.32 21.69
N PHE A 170 -3.67 -19.07 21.09
CA PHE A 170 -5.04 -18.63 20.85
C PHE A 170 -6.07 -19.20 21.85
N ALA A 171 -5.64 -19.92 22.89
CA ALA A 171 -6.57 -20.52 23.86
C ALA A 171 -7.41 -19.46 24.62
N ASP A 172 -6.80 -18.30 24.94
CA ASP A 172 -7.44 -17.19 25.65
C ASP A 172 -8.19 -16.20 24.72
N PHE A 173 -8.59 -16.65 23.53
CA PHE A 173 -9.34 -15.86 22.55
C PHE A 173 -10.72 -16.46 22.32
N THR A 174 -11.75 -15.61 22.34
CA THR A 174 -13.12 -16.01 22.02
C THR A 174 -13.26 -16.15 20.51
N THR A 175 -13.58 -17.34 20.02
CA THR A 175 -13.82 -17.54 18.58
C THR A 175 -15.11 -16.84 18.17
N VAL A 176 -15.05 -16.02 17.12
CA VAL A 176 -16.20 -15.29 16.55
C VAL A 176 -16.51 -15.76 15.14
N SER A 177 -17.75 -15.58 14.72
CA SER A 177 -18.30 -16.04 13.43
C SER A 177 -18.05 -15.09 12.26
N SER A 178 -17.77 -13.81 12.52
CA SER A 178 -17.62 -12.77 11.48
C SER A 178 -16.69 -11.63 11.91
N LEU A 179 -16.19 -10.87 10.94
CA LEU A 179 -15.41 -9.65 11.20
C LEU A 179 -16.25 -8.54 11.89
N LYS A 180 -17.58 -8.55 11.70
CA LYS A 180 -18.51 -7.64 12.40
C LYS A 180 -18.64 -7.97 13.89
N GLU A 181 -18.56 -9.25 14.25
CA GLU A 181 -18.51 -9.70 15.65
C GLU A 181 -17.11 -9.49 16.25
N LEU A 182 -16.05 -9.60 15.44
CA LEU A 182 -14.68 -9.31 15.84
C LEU A 182 -14.48 -7.85 16.26
N SER A 183 -15.16 -6.90 15.61
CA SER A 183 -14.99 -5.46 15.90
C SER A 183 -15.51 -5.06 17.29
N THR A 184 -16.48 -5.79 17.84
CA THR A 184 -17.07 -5.55 19.16
C THR A 184 -16.51 -6.46 20.26
N THR A 185 -15.72 -7.49 19.91
CA THR A 185 -15.21 -8.50 20.85
C THR A 185 -13.75 -8.21 21.24
N PRO A 186 -13.44 -7.71 22.45
CA PRO A 186 -12.11 -7.18 22.79
C PRO A 186 -10.95 -8.21 22.77
N ARG A 187 -11.28 -9.51 22.87
CA ARG A 187 -10.35 -10.65 22.68
C ARG A 187 -10.91 -11.68 21.70
N GLY A 188 -11.58 -11.20 20.65
CA GLY A 188 -12.10 -12.06 19.59
C GLY A 188 -10.99 -12.64 18.71
N ILE A 189 -11.25 -13.79 18.09
CA ILE A 189 -10.48 -14.34 16.98
C ILE A 189 -11.42 -14.88 15.90
N TYR A 190 -11.25 -14.39 14.68
CA TYR A 190 -11.94 -14.92 13.50
C TYR A 190 -10.97 -15.83 12.72
N PHE A 191 -11.43 -17.00 12.32
CA PHE A 191 -10.68 -17.89 11.43
C PHE A 191 -11.18 -17.67 10.01
N ASP A 192 -10.27 -17.38 9.08
CA ASP A 192 -10.69 -17.08 7.71
C ASP A 192 -11.20 -18.33 6.99
N GLU A 193 -12.32 -18.17 6.28
CA GLU A 193 -12.95 -19.26 5.51
C GLU A 193 -12.31 -19.47 4.11
N HIS A 194 -11.52 -18.50 3.64
CA HIS A 194 -10.91 -18.52 2.31
C HIS A 194 -9.46 -19.03 2.37
N ILE A 195 -8.65 -18.53 3.31
CA ILE A 195 -7.22 -18.86 3.43
C ILE A 195 -6.97 -19.80 4.63
N PRO A 196 -6.58 -21.07 4.41
CA PRO A 196 -6.26 -21.99 5.48
C PRO A 196 -5.17 -21.46 6.42
N GLY A 197 -5.43 -21.49 7.73
CA GLY A 197 -4.46 -21.07 8.75
C GLY A 197 -4.30 -19.55 8.90
N LEU A 198 -5.09 -18.74 8.20
CA LEU A 198 -5.19 -17.30 8.42
C LEU A 198 -6.22 -16.99 9.51
N VAL A 199 -5.90 -16.04 10.39
CA VAL A 199 -6.82 -15.54 11.42
C VAL A 199 -6.81 -14.01 11.44
N ALA A 200 -7.92 -13.43 11.89
CA ALA A 200 -8.06 -12.00 12.19
C ALA A 200 -8.24 -11.79 13.70
N ILE A 201 -7.56 -10.78 14.23
CA ILE A 201 -7.71 -10.30 15.61
C ILE A 201 -7.99 -8.79 15.64
N PRO A 202 -8.58 -8.24 16.72
CA PRO A 202 -8.83 -6.81 16.85
C PRO A 202 -7.53 -6.00 16.76
N PRO A 203 -7.54 -4.82 16.12
CA PRO A 203 -6.34 -4.01 15.92
C PRO A 203 -5.72 -3.45 17.22
N ALA A 204 -6.46 -3.45 18.33
CA ALA A 204 -5.97 -3.09 19.66
C ALA A 204 -5.02 -4.14 20.27
N ILE A 205 -5.06 -5.41 19.83
CA ILE A 205 -4.25 -6.48 20.42
C ILE A 205 -2.87 -6.52 19.76
N ASP A 206 -1.83 -6.23 20.53
CA ASP A 206 -0.43 -6.33 20.10
C ASP A 206 0.16 -7.71 20.42
N ILE A 207 0.10 -8.63 19.45
CA ILE A 207 0.78 -9.94 19.54
C ILE A 207 2.22 -9.90 19.01
N SER A 208 2.76 -8.75 18.57
CA SER A 208 4.15 -8.66 18.07
C SER A 208 5.18 -8.96 19.17
N LYS A 209 4.80 -8.74 20.44
CA LYS A 209 5.63 -9.08 21.60
C LYS A 209 5.49 -10.53 22.06
N HIS A 210 4.58 -11.30 21.46
CA HIS A 210 4.28 -12.67 21.88
C HIS A 210 5.43 -13.63 21.54
N ALA A 211 5.61 -14.69 22.33
CA ALA A 211 6.65 -15.70 22.10
C ALA A 211 6.51 -16.37 20.72
N ALA A 212 5.27 -16.69 20.31
CA ALA A 212 4.96 -17.28 19.01
C ALA A 212 5.43 -16.43 17.81
N TYR A 213 5.41 -15.09 17.92
CA TYR A 213 5.90 -14.20 16.85
C TYR A 213 7.43 -14.24 16.75
N HIS A 214 8.12 -14.14 17.89
CA HIS A 214 9.58 -14.26 17.94
C HIS A 214 10.09 -15.66 17.56
N ALA A 215 9.31 -16.70 17.81
CA ALA A 215 9.57 -18.06 17.37
C ALA A 215 9.28 -18.28 15.87
N GLY A 216 8.63 -17.32 15.19
CA GLY A 216 8.20 -17.42 13.79
C GLY A 216 7.00 -18.35 13.56
N GLU A 217 6.28 -18.76 14.62
CA GLU A 217 5.07 -19.59 14.54
C GLU A 217 3.86 -18.82 13.95
N ILE A 218 3.89 -17.49 14.00
CA ILE A 218 2.90 -16.58 13.41
C ILE A 218 3.58 -15.44 12.64
N ILE A 219 2.95 -15.00 11.56
CA ILE A 219 3.45 -13.96 10.65
C ILE A 219 2.33 -12.96 10.37
N PHE A 220 2.60 -11.65 10.49
CA PHE A 220 1.64 -10.61 10.09
C PHE A 220 1.63 -10.48 8.56
N GLN A 221 0.49 -10.76 7.94
CA GLN A 221 0.28 -10.67 6.50
C GLN A 221 -1.19 -10.38 6.25
N ASP A 222 -1.48 -9.45 5.33
CA ASP A 222 -2.86 -9.17 4.93
C ASP A 222 -3.52 -10.39 4.27
N LYS A 223 -4.83 -10.56 4.48
CA LYS A 223 -5.64 -11.58 3.78
C LYS A 223 -5.44 -11.54 2.28
N ALA A 224 -5.53 -10.37 1.64
CA ALA A 224 -5.34 -10.25 0.20
C ALA A 224 -3.91 -10.64 -0.22
N SER A 225 -2.90 -10.25 0.58
CA SER A 225 -1.50 -10.61 0.36
C SER A 225 -1.21 -12.12 0.46
N CYS A 226 -2.10 -12.91 1.05
CA CYS A 226 -2.02 -14.37 1.07
C CYS A 226 -2.47 -15.02 -0.25
N PHE A 227 -3.31 -14.34 -1.04
CA PHE A 227 -4.01 -14.91 -2.19
C PHE A 227 -3.07 -15.45 -3.29
N PRO A 228 -1.98 -14.79 -3.72
CA PRO A 228 -1.20 -15.23 -4.89
C PRO A 228 -0.49 -16.56 -4.68
N ALA A 229 0.05 -16.76 -3.47
CA ALA A 229 0.70 -18.02 -3.11
C ALA A 229 -0.31 -19.15 -2.90
N TYR A 230 -1.50 -18.85 -2.37
CA TYR A 230 -2.56 -19.83 -2.20
C TYR A 230 -3.23 -20.21 -3.53
N LEU A 231 -3.41 -19.26 -4.45
CA LEU A 231 -3.89 -19.49 -5.82
C LEU A 231 -2.91 -20.33 -6.64
N LEU A 232 -1.59 -20.12 -6.45
CA LEU A 232 -0.56 -20.90 -7.14
C LEU A 232 -0.55 -22.37 -6.69
N ASP A 233 -0.90 -22.61 -5.42
CA ASP A 233 -0.93 -23.92 -4.74
C ASP A 233 0.19 -24.86 -5.20
N PRO A 234 1.46 -24.53 -4.95
CA PRO A 234 2.57 -25.33 -5.43
C PRO A 234 2.53 -26.73 -4.81
N GLN A 235 2.52 -27.74 -5.69
CA GLN A 235 2.49 -29.15 -5.35
C GLN A 235 3.88 -29.77 -5.53
N PRO A 236 4.23 -30.87 -4.83
CA PRO A 236 5.54 -31.51 -4.98
C PRO A 236 5.86 -32.03 -6.40
N LYS A 237 4.85 -32.17 -7.26
CA LYS A 237 4.97 -32.51 -8.68
C LYS A 237 5.35 -31.33 -9.58
N ASP A 238 5.20 -30.10 -9.10
CA ASP A 238 5.49 -28.87 -9.86
C ASP A 238 6.99 -28.49 -9.77
N GLY A 239 7.82 -29.35 -9.18
CA GLY A 239 9.27 -29.15 -9.06
C GLY A 239 9.63 -27.92 -8.22
N GLN A 240 10.51 -27.08 -8.77
CA GLN A 240 10.90 -25.81 -8.16
C GLN A 240 9.84 -24.72 -8.37
N VAL A 241 9.71 -23.86 -7.37
CA VAL A 241 8.88 -22.65 -7.42
C VAL A 241 9.77 -21.42 -7.46
N ILE A 242 9.51 -20.44 -8.32
CA ILE A 242 10.17 -19.12 -8.25
C ILE A 242 9.25 -18.09 -7.62
N ASP A 243 9.77 -17.28 -6.69
CA ASP A 243 9.19 -16.00 -6.27
C ASP A 243 10.04 -14.88 -6.88
N ALA A 244 9.49 -14.18 -7.88
CA ALA A 244 10.24 -13.28 -8.75
C ALA A 244 10.59 -11.92 -8.11
N CYS A 245 9.85 -11.50 -7.08
CA CYS A 245 9.95 -10.17 -6.45
C CYS A 245 9.78 -10.29 -4.94
N ALA A 246 10.61 -11.13 -4.33
CA ALA A 246 10.28 -11.83 -3.09
C ALA A 246 10.23 -10.96 -1.81
N ALA A 247 10.97 -9.85 -1.71
CA ALA A 247 11.06 -9.13 -0.45
C ALA A 247 9.79 -8.30 -0.13
N PRO A 248 9.30 -8.30 1.12
CA PRO A 248 10.00 -8.68 2.35
C PRO A 248 9.92 -10.17 2.74
N GLY A 249 9.32 -11.04 1.92
CA GLY A 249 9.30 -12.49 2.16
C GLY A 249 7.96 -13.07 2.66
N ASN A 250 6.91 -12.25 2.78
CA ASN A 250 5.61 -12.73 3.24
C ASN A 250 4.99 -13.77 2.28
N LYS A 251 5.07 -13.54 0.96
CA LYS A 251 4.58 -14.47 -0.07
C LYS A 251 5.50 -15.69 -0.21
N THR A 252 6.82 -15.48 -0.24
CA THR A 252 7.85 -16.54 -0.26
C THR A 252 7.70 -17.53 0.89
N THR A 253 7.53 -17.03 2.11
CA THR A 253 7.28 -17.89 3.28
C THR A 253 5.90 -18.52 3.29
N HIS A 254 4.95 -18.00 2.48
CA HIS A 254 3.66 -18.67 2.26
C HIS A 254 3.85 -19.90 1.36
N LEU A 255 4.57 -19.77 0.25
CA LEU A 255 4.88 -20.89 -0.66
C LEU A 255 5.56 -22.04 0.10
N ALA A 256 6.55 -21.72 0.93
CA ALA A 256 7.21 -22.70 1.78
C ALA A 256 6.27 -23.34 2.82
N ALA A 257 5.32 -22.59 3.38
CA ALA A 257 4.32 -23.12 4.31
C ALA A 257 3.29 -24.02 3.61
N ILE A 258 2.86 -23.68 2.39
CA ILE A 258 1.97 -24.50 1.57
C ILE A 258 2.67 -25.82 1.22
N LEU A 259 3.89 -25.77 0.68
CA LEU A 259 4.71 -26.96 0.41
C LEU A 259 4.89 -27.83 1.68
N SER A 260 5.22 -27.22 2.82
CA SER A 260 5.41 -27.94 4.11
C SER A 260 4.12 -28.60 4.63
N SER A 261 2.95 -28.12 4.22
CA SER A 261 1.65 -28.69 4.61
C SER A 261 1.27 -29.93 3.78
N GLN A 262 1.95 -30.17 2.65
CA GLN A 262 1.69 -31.31 1.80
C GLN A 262 2.26 -32.60 2.40
N LYS A 263 1.47 -33.69 2.34
CA LYS A 263 1.86 -35.00 2.92
C LYS A 263 3.13 -35.60 2.30
N SER A 264 3.49 -35.18 1.08
CA SER A 264 4.61 -35.71 0.29
C SER A 264 5.82 -34.76 0.24
N PHE A 265 5.99 -33.90 1.25
CA PHE A 265 7.03 -32.86 1.35
C PHE A 265 8.50 -33.37 1.41
N GLY A 266 8.76 -34.66 1.12
CA GLY A 266 10.11 -35.22 0.99
C GLY A 266 10.70 -35.21 -0.43
N LEU A 267 10.00 -34.60 -1.39
CA LEU A 267 10.42 -34.49 -2.80
C LEU A 267 11.15 -33.17 -3.07
N LYS A 268 11.72 -33.02 -4.28
CA LYS A 268 12.61 -31.92 -4.73
C LYS A 268 12.04 -30.49 -4.65
N ALA A 269 10.82 -30.30 -4.15
CA ALA A 269 10.16 -29.00 -4.17
C ALA A 269 10.83 -27.97 -3.26
N SER A 270 11.35 -26.91 -3.88
CA SER A 270 12.02 -25.79 -3.24
C SER A 270 11.45 -24.47 -3.77
N VAL A 271 11.78 -23.37 -3.10
CA VAL A 271 11.41 -22.02 -3.52
C VAL A 271 12.68 -21.21 -3.78
N THR A 272 12.87 -20.75 -5.01
CA THR A 272 13.93 -19.80 -5.36
C THR A 272 13.38 -18.38 -5.31
N ALA A 273 13.88 -17.58 -4.38
CA ALA A 273 13.38 -16.24 -4.07
C ALA A 273 14.34 -15.18 -4.62
N CYS A 274 13.92 -14.45 -5.66
CA CYS A 274 14.71 -13.40 -6.29
C CYS A 274 14.38 -12.04 -5.68
N GLU A 275 15.40 -11.25 -5.38
CA GLU A 275 15.24 -9.84 -5.00
C GLU A 275 16.42 -9.02 -5.53
N ARG A 276 16.13 -8.07 -6.41
CA ARG A 276 17.13 -7.20 -7.05
C ARG A 276 17.79 -6.23 -6.06
N ASN A 277 17.09 -5.74 -5.04
CA ASN A 277 17.65 -4.76 -4.11
C ASN A 277 18.37 -5.45 -2.92
N PRO A 278 19.68 -5.22 -2.69
CA PRO A 278 20.43 -5.92 -1.66
C PRO A 278 19.95 -5.65 -0.22
N ILE A 279 19.39 -4.46 0.06
CA ILE A 279 18.86 -4.09 1.39
C ILE A 279 17.54 -4.83 1.65
N ARG A 280 16.69 -4.93 0.62
CA ARG A 280 15.46 -5.74 0.66
C ARG A 280 15.78 -7.23 0.79
N ALA A 281 16.81 -7.73 0.09
CA ALA A 281 17.26 -9.13 0.19
C ALA A 281 17.69 -9.50 1.62
N GLN A 282 18.44 -8.64 2.32
CA GLN A 282 18.76 -8.85 3.75
C GLN A 282 17.51 -8.93 4.65
N THR A 283 16.42 -8.27 4.28
CA THR A 283 15.14 -8.35 5.01
C THR A 283 14.45 -9.68 4.73
N LEU A 284 14.41 -10.10 3.46
CA LEU A 284 13.92 -11.40 3.02
C LEU A 284 14.65 -12.55 3.73
N GLU A 285 15.99 -12.56 3.76
CA GLU A 285 16.80 -13.56 4.48
C GLU A 285 16.44 -13.65 5.97
N LYS A 286 16.28 -12.51 6.65
CA LYS A 286 15.86 -12.45 8.06
C LYS A 286 14.47 -13.06 8.24
N MET A 287 13.52 -12.77 7.36
CA MET A 287 12.16 -13.32 7.42
C MET A 287 12.13 -14.82 7.10
N VAL A 288 12.89 -15.30 6.12
CA VAL A 288 13.05 -16.73 5.81
C VAL A 288 13.64 -17.50 7.01
N LYS A 289 14.67 -16.95 7.65
CA LYS A 289 15.28 -17.51 8.86
C LYS A 289 14.31 -17.53 10.05
N LEU A 290 13.59 -16.43 10.27
CA LEU A 290 12.56 -16.33 11.31
C LEU A 290 11.44 -17.36 11.06
N ALA A 291 10.92 -17.46 9.84
CA ALA A 291 9.92 -18.45 9.45
C ALA A 291 10.42 -19.91 9.52
N GLY A 292 11.73 -20.15 9.67
CA GLY A 292 12.32 -21.49 9.74
C GLY A 292 12.42 -22.19 8.38
N ALA A 293 12.17 -21.47 7.30
CA ALA A 293 12.01 -22.01 5.95
C ALA A 293 13.32 -22.12 5.14
N GLY A 294 14.48 -21.87 5.76
CA GLY A 294 15.80 -21.86 5.08
C GLY A 294 16.32 -23.21 4.57
N LYS A 295 15.58 -24.31 4.75
CA LYS A 295 15.82 -25.60 4.05
C LYS A 295 15.01 -25.74 2.75
N ILE A 296 14.06 -24.84 2.54
CA ILE A 296 13.04 -24.86 1.49
C ILE A 296 13.28 -23.70 0.53
N ILE A 297 13.58 -22.53 1.09
CA ILE A 297 13.77 -21.28 0.36
C ILE A 297 15.28 -21.05 0.14
N SER A 298 15.68 -20.97 -1.11
CA SER A 298 16.98 -20.43 -1.56
C SER A 298 16.79 -18.96 -1.94
N VAL A 299 17.57 -18.05 -1.36
CA VAL A 299 17.48 -16.61 -1.66
C VAL A 299 18.56 -16.22 -2.66
N LYS A 300 18.16 -15.76 -3.85
CA LYS A 300 19.03 -15.12 -4.83
C LYS A 300 19.03 -13.60 -4.59
N ALA A 301 19.92 -13.16 -3.70
CA ALA A 301 20.12 -11.75 -3.38
C ALA A 301 20.76 -10.99 -4.55
N SER A 302 20.34 -9.74 -4.77
CA SER A 302 20.77 -8.88 -5.89
C SER A 302 20.44 -9.45 -7.29
N GLN A 303 19.48 -10.37 -7.38
CA GLN A 303 19.09 -11.01 -8.63
C GLN A 303 17.89 -10.29 -9.25
N ASP A 304 18.07 -9.76 -10.46
CA ASP A 304 16.96 -9.38 -11.32
C ASP A 304 16.34 -10.66 -11.92
N PHE A 305 15.04 -10.88 -11.71
CA PHE A 305 14.33 -12.04 -12.24
C PHE A 305 14.34 -12.07 -13.76
N THR A 306 14.25 -10.90 -14.43
CA THR A 306 14.22 -10.81 -15.90
C THR A 306 15.56 -11.16 -16.57
N LYS A 307 16.64 -11.21 -15.79
CA LYS A 307 18.00 -11.58 -16.22
C LYS A 307 18.37 -13.04 -15.90
N LEU A 308 17.41 -13.86 -15.43
CA LEU A 308 17.60 -15.31 -15.36
C LEU A 308 17.56 -15.90 -16.78
N ASP A 309 18.26 -17.00 -17.03
CA ASP A 309 18.06 -17.81 -18.25
C ASP A 309 17.04 -18.91 -17.95
N PRO A 310 15.80 -18.84 -18.49
CA PRO A 310 14.76 -19.85 -18.25
C PRO A 310 15.14 -21.24 -18.78
N ARG A 311 16.08 -21.34 -19.72
CA ARG A 311 16.54 -22.60 -20.33
C ARG A 311 17.75 -23.20 -19.62
N SER A 312 18.32 -22.52 -18.63
CA SER A 312 19.47 -23.00 -17.88
C SER A 312 19.14 -24.26 -17.06
N GLN A 313 20.14 -25.12 -16.87
CA GLN A 313 19.98 -26.40 -16.15
C GLN A 313 19.53 -26.24 -14.70
N GLU A 314 19.77 -25.07 -14.08
CA GLU A 314 19.31 -24.74 -12.73
C GLU A 314 17.78 -24.65 -12.65
N PHE A 315 17.14 -24.10 -13.69
CA PHE A 315 15.71 -23.82 -13.74
C PHE A 315 14.89 -24.79 -14.61
N ALA A 316 15.53 -25.85 -15.13
CA ALA A 316 14.88 -26.86 -15.97
C ALA A 316 13.69 -27.57 -15.29
N ASP A 317 13.62 -27.57 -13.95
CA ASP A 317 12.58 -28.20 -13.13
C ASP A 317 11.62 -27.16 -12.50
N VAL A 318 11.56 -25.92 -13.01
CA VAL A 318 10.65 -24.87 -12.51
C VAL A 318 9.26 -25.03 -13.13
N GLY A 319 8.32 -25.59 -12.36
CA GLY A 319 6.93 -25.78 -12.80
C GLY A 319 5.96 -24.66 -12.39
N ALA A 320 6.31 -23.87 -11.37
CA ALA A 320 5.43 -22.83 -10.81
C ALA A 320 6.16 -21.51 -10.53
N LEU A 321 5.52 -20.36 -10.82
CA LEU A 321 6.09 -19.04 -10.53
C LEU A 321 5.07 -18.09 -9.86
N LEU A 322 5.53 -17.33 -8.88
CA LEU A 322 4.80 -16.23 -8.23
C LEU A 322 5.44 -14.90 -8.63
N LEU A 323 4.61 -13.98 -9.14
CA LEU A 323 4.99 -12.67 -9.64
C LEU A 323 4.22 -11.59 -8.84
N ASP A 324 4.92 -10.90 -7.94
CA ASP A 324 4.40 -9.76 -7.18
C ASP A 324 5.26 -8.52 -7.43
N PRO A 325 5.27 -7.98 -8.67
CA PRO A 325 6.13 -6.88 -9.06
C PRO A 325 5.79 -5.55 -8.37
N SER A 326 6.70 -4.59 -8.50
CA SER A 326 6.44 -3.19 -8.18
C SER A 326 5.19 -2.68 -8.91
N CYS A 327 4.34 -1.97 -8.18
CA CYS A 327 3.09 -1.39 -8.67
C CYS A 327 2.85 -0.01 -8.04
N SER A 328 1.79 0.70 -8.43
CA SER A 328 1.44 2.02 -7.88
C SER A 328 1.25 2.01 -6.35
N GLY A 329 0.84 0.87 -5.78
CA GLY A 329 0.53 0.74 -4.35
C GLY A 329 -0.76 1.43 -3.93
N SER A 330 -1.60 1.83 -4.90
CA SER A 330 -2.88 2.54 -4.69
C SER A 330 -3.84 1.79 -3.76
N GLY A 331 -3.81 0.45 -3.73
CA GLY A 331 -4.58 -0.38 -2.81
C GLY A 331 -4.06 -0.45 -1.36
N ILE A 332 -2.84 0.04 -1.08
CA ILE A 332 -2.20 0.02 0.26
C ILE A 332 -2.49 1.29 1.06
N ILE A 333 -2.99 2.36 0.40
CA ILE A 333 -3.16 3.70 0.99
C ILE A 333 -3.93 3.61 2.31
N GLY A 334 -3.35 4.16 3.39
CA GLY A 334 -3.90 4.18 4.74
C GLY A 334 -3.34 3.16 5.73
N ARG A 335 -2.34 2.33 5.38
CA ARG A 335 -1.68 1.44 6.37
C ARG A 335 -0.45 2.03 7.08
N ASP A 336 0.20 3.01 6.46
CA ASP A 336 1.38 3.71 7.00
C ASP A 336 1.58 5.13 6.40
N ASP A 337 0.61 5.62 5.62
CA ASP A 337 0.58 6.96 5.00
C ASP A 337 -0.83 7.22 4.42
N THR A 338 -1.39 8.43 4.42
CA THR A 338 -1.01 9.69 5.09
C THR A 338 -2.15 10.11 6.00
N ALA A 339 -1.91 10.30 7.31
CA ALA A 339 -2.86 11.05 8.13
C ALA A 339 -2.92 12.48 7.57
N VAL A 340 -4.13 13.02 7.37
CA VAL A 340 -4.31 14.29 6.63
C VAL A 340 -3.59 15.42 7.37
N LEU A 341 -2.56 15.98 6.76
CA LEU A 341 -1.75 17.03 7.38
C LEU A 341 -2.48 18.37 7.32
N HIS A 342 -3.20 18.70 8.40
CA HIS A 342 -3.89 19.98 8.48
C HIS A 342 -2.90 21.13 8.73
N LEU A 343 -2.47 21.82 7.66
CA LEU A 343 -1.62 22.99 7.76
C LEU A 343 -2.39 24.26 8.22
N PRO A 344 -1.81 25.07 9.12
CA PRO A 344 -2.27 26.44 9.42
C PRO A 344 -2.28 27.34 8.18
N SER A 345 -3.35 28.11 8.02
CA SER A 345 -3.44 29.16 6.99
C SER A 345 -2.42 30.27 7.24
N LEU A 346 -1.75 30.71 6.16
CA LEU A 346 -1.02 31.98 6.16
C LEU A 346 -2.01 33.15 6.09
N PRO A 347 -1.74 34.31 6.71
CA PRO A 347 -2.66 35.44 6.67
C PRO A 347 -2.77 36.01 5.25
N SER A 348 -3.97 36.05 4.68
CA SER A 348 -4.21 36.83 3.46
C SER A 348 -4.17 38.33 3.79
N THR A 349 -3.51 39.11 2.94
CA THR A 349 -3.47 40.57 3.04
C THR A 349 -4.67 41.19 2.33
N VAL A 350 -5.88 40.90 2.83
CA VAL A 350 -7.12 41.56 2.40
C VAL A 350 -7.84 42.10 3.65
N PRO A 351 -8.05 43.42 3.76
CA PRO A 351 -8.67 44.00 4.95
C PRO A 351 -10.16 43.65 5.04
N ALA A 352 -10.59 43.14 6.18
CA ALA A 352 -11.99 42.81 6.43
C ALA A 352 -12.89 44.06 6.42
N PRO A 353 -14.06 44.03 5.75
CA PRO A 353 -14.96 45.18 5.71
C PRO A 353 -15.63 45.43 7.08
N PRO A 354 -15.86 46.70 7.48
CA PRO A 354 -16.37 47.04 8.80
C PRO A 354 -17.85 46.68 8.99
N SER A 355 -18.20 46.26 10.19
CA SER A 355 -19.57 45.87 10.55
C SER A 355 -20.54 47.08 10.58
N LYS A 356 -21.72 46.87 9.97
CA LYS A 356 -22.73 47.89 9.63
C LYS A 356 -23.18 48.77 10.82
N LYS A 357 -23.14 50.10 10.64
CA LYS A 357 -24.07 51.04 11.32
C LYS A 357 -25.02 51.69 10.30
N ARG A 358 -26.28 51.84 10.70
CA ARG A 358 -27.44 52.25 9.85
C ARG A 358 -27.29 53.68 9.30
N LYS A 359 -27.52 53.87 7.99
CA LYS A 359 -28.17 55.09 7.44
C LYS A 359 -28.84 54.83 6.07
N ARG A 360 -29.74 55.72 5.68
CA ARG A 360 -30.78 55.55 4.64
C ARG A 360 -30.28 55.77 3.19
N LYS A 361 -31.01 55.19 2.22
CA LYS A 361 -30.94 55.53 0.78
C LYS A 361 -31.24 57.02 0.53
N ALA A 362 -30.56 57.63 -0.45
CA ALA A 362 -31.18 58.47 -1.49
C ALA A 362 -30.26 58.58 -2.73
N THR A 363 -30.88 58.49 -3.89
CA THR A 363 -30.41 58.58 -5.29
C THR A 363 -29.60 59.81 -5.71
N ALA A 364 -28.65 59.63 -6.63
CA ALA A 364 -28.50 60.43 -7.86
C ALA A 364 -27.62 59.68 -8.91
N VAL A 365 -27.85 59.90 -10.20
CA VAL A 365 -27.14 59.27 -11.35
C VAL A 365 -26.71 60.36 -12.33
N VAL A 366 -25.48 60.33 -12.85
CA VAL A 366 -25.02 60.98 -14.10
C VAL A 366 -23.90 60.13 -14.73
N GLU A 367 -23.80 60.16 -16.06
CA GLU A 367 -23.14 59.18 -16.96
C GLU A 367 -21.69 59.61 -17.38
N VAL A 368 -20.70 58.71 -17.56
CA VAL A 368 -20.19 58.05 -18.82
C VAL A 368 -19.42 59.01 -19.77
N PRO A 369 -18.39 58.59 -20.57
CA PRO A 369 -17.71 57.29 -20.77
C PRO A 369 -16.23 57.31 -20.24
N VAL A 370 -15.18 56.55 -20.68
CA VAL A 370 -14.87 55.64 -21.82
C VAL A 370 -13.78 54.60 -21.47
N VAL A 371 -13.70 53.51 -22.26
CA VAL A 371 -12.60 52.50 -22.48
C VAL A 371 -11.70 52.05 -21.31
N ALA A 372 -11.84 50.78 -20.88
CA ALA A 372 -10.83 49.71 -21.08
C ALA A 372 -11.24 48.40 -20.36
N GLU A 373 -11.04 47.29 -21.06
CA GLU A 373 -11.47 45.92 -20.73
C GLU A 373 -10.89 45.35 -19.42
N THR A 374 -11.73 44.64 -18.65
CA THR A 374 -11.62 43.19 -18.38
C THR A 374 -12.74 42.76 -17.42
N ASN A 375 -13.39 41.62 -17.72
CA ASN A 375 -14.44 41.07 -16.88
C ASN A 375 -13.88 40.17 -15.78
N ASP A 376 -14.49 40.33 -14.62
CA ASP A 376 -14.81 39.33 -13.60
C ASP A 376 -14.62 37.86 -14.03
N GLU A 377 -13.62 37.18 -13.47
CA GLU A 377 -13.56 35.72 -13.42
C GLU A 377 -13.38 35.25 -11.97
N LEU A 378 -14.21 34.28 -11.59
CA LEU A 378 -13.99 33.46 -10.41
C LEU A 378 -12.61 32.82 -10.54
N SER A 379 -11.89 32.67 -9.42
CA SER A 379 -10.65 31.89 -9.41
C SER A 379 -10.97 30.40 -9.58
N GLU A 380 -11.17 29.98 -10.82
CA GLU A 380 -11.08 28.57 -11.23
C GLU A 380 -9.67 28.07 -10.94
N GLU A 381 -9.55 26.84 -10.45
CA GLU A 381 -8.28 26.13 -10.45
C GLU A 381 -7.96 25.82 -11.92
N THR A 382 -6.84 26.34 -12.42
CA THR A 382 -6.50 26.28 -13.85
C THR A 382 -6.42 24.84 -14.35
N PRO A 383 -7.13 24.47 -15.45
CA PRO A 383 -7.19 23.10 -15.98
C PRO A 383 -5.82 22.46 -16.18
N GLN A 384 -4.86 23.27 -16.64
CA GLN A 384 -3.52 22.85 -17.04
C GLN A 384 -2.70 22.21 -15.90
N ALA A 385 -2.94 22.58 -14.63
CA ALA A 385 -2.26 21.96 -13.48
C ALA A 385 -2.83 20.57 -13.13
N VAL A 386 -4.11 20.33 -13.44
CA VAL A 386 -4.78 19.04 -13.21
C VAL A 386 -4.47 18.06 -14.36
N GLU A 387 -4.38 18.58 -15.59
CA GLU A 387 -3.96 17.84 -16.78
C GLU A 387 -2.51 17.35 -16.66
N ASP A 388 -1.59 18.23 -16.27
CA ASP A 388 -0.17 17.92 -16.00
C ASP A 388 0.02 16.73 -15.03
N ASP A 389 -0.76 16.67 -13.95
CA ASP A 389 -0.63 15.63 -12.94
C ASP A 389 -1.36 14.32 -13.32
N ALA A 390 -2.46 14.42 -14.08
CA ALA A 390 -3.11 13.26 -14.68
C ALA A 390 -2.20 12.59 -15.74
N GLU A 391 -1.49 13.37 -16.56
CA GLU A 391 -0.56 12.87 -17.56
C GLU A 391 0.65 12.19 -16.91
N LYS A 392 1.26 12.80 -15.88
CA LYS A 392 2.35 12.17 -15.09
C LYS A 392 1.90 10.85 -14.46
N LEU A 393 0.67 10.79 -13.92
CA LEU A 393 0.12 9.56 -13.35
C LEU A 393 -0.04 8.47 -14.42
N LYS A 394 -0.61 8.83 -15.58
CA LYS A 394 -0.80 7.92 -16.73
C LYS A 394 0.53 7.36 -17.23
N THR A 395 1.54 8.21 -17.44
CA THR A 395 2.89 7.79 -17.84
C THR A 395 3.51 6.85 -16.81
N ARG A 396 3.36 7.14 -15.51
CA ARG A 396 3.84 6.25 -14.44
C ARG A 396 3.12 4.90 -14.44
N LEU A 397 1.80 4.86 -14.65
CA LEU A 397 1.04 3.62 -14.74
C LEU A 397 1.45 2.79 -15.96
N ASN A 398 1.67 3.43 -17.12
CA ASN A 398 2.16 2.77 -18.32
C ASN A 398 3.54 2.12 -18.11
N ASN A 399 4.49 2.84 -17.51
CA ASN A 399 5.84 2.32 -17.26
C ASN A 399 5.82 1.14 -16.27
N LEU A 400 4.96 1.20 -15.24
CA LEU A 400 4.74 0.09 -14.32
C LEU A 400 4.11 -1.12 -15.03
N ALA A 401 3.08 -0.90 -15.84
CA ALA A 401 2.41 -1.95 -16.61
C ALA A 401 3.33 -2.63 -17.64
N GLY A 402 4.23 -1.87 -18.28
CA GLY A 402 5.26 -2.41 -19.20
C GLY A 402 6.24 -3.33 -18.48
N PHE A 403 6.77 -2.90 -17.32
CA PHE A 403 7.64 -3.73 -16.48
C PHE A 403 6.93 -4.98 -15.95
N GLN A 404 5.67 -4.84 -15.52
CA GLN A 404 4.81 -5.94 -15.07
C GLN A 404 4.59 -6.97 -16.19
N LEU A 405 4.28 -6.51 -17.41
CA LEU A 405 4.15 -7.36 -18.59
C LEU A 405 5.46 -8.09 -18.90
N LYS A 406 6.62 -7.39 -18.93
CA LYS A 406 7.95 -8.00 -19.16
C LYS A 406 8.24 -9.14 -18.18
N ILE A 407 7.86 -9.00 -16.91
CA ILE A 407 7.99 -10.06 -15.91
C ILE A 407 7.06 -11.26 -16.21
N VAL A 408 5.80 -11.05 -16.60
CA VAL A 408 4.88 -12.14 -16.95
C VAL A 408 5.35 -12.89 -18.20
N LEU A 409 5.79 -12.18 -19.24
CA LEU A 409 6.32 -12.78 -20.47
C LEU A 409 7.61 -13.58 -20.20
N HIS A 410 8.49 -13.08 -19.33
CA HIS A 410 9.69 -13.81 -18.90
C HIS A 410 9.32 -15.10 -18.13
N ALA A 411 8.32 -15.04 -17.25
CA ALA A 411 7.81 -16.23 -16.56
C ALA A 411 7.21 -17.27 -17.54
N PHE A 412 6.53 -16.81 -18.59
CA PHE A 412 6.00 -17.66 -19.66
C PHE A 412 7.09 -18.35 -20.50
N ALA A 413 8.38 -17.98 -20.37
CA ALA A 413 9.48 -18.61 -21.09
C ALA A 413 10.08 -19.85 -20.40
N PHE A 414 9.78 -20.12 -19.13
CA PHE A 414 10.32 -21.27 -18.39
C PHE A 414 9.81 -22.61 -18.98
N PRO A 415 10.67 -23.53 -19.44
CA PRO A 415 10.28 -24.72 -20.19
C PRO A 415 9.23 -25.59 -19.49
N ALA A 416 9.47 -25.94 -18.22
CA ALA A 416 8.62 -26.80 -17.40
C ALA A 416 7.43 -26.06 -16.75
N ALA A 417 7.34 -24.73 -16.88
CA ALA A 417 6.31 -23.97 -16.20
C ALA A 417 4.90 -24.32 -16.73
N THR A 418 4.01 -24.61 -15.78
CA THR A 418 2.59 -24.95 -15.99
C THR A 418 1.64 -24.05 -15.20
N LYS A 419 2.14 -23.36 -14.16
CA LYS A 419 1.35 -22.40 -13.36
C LYS A 419 2.13 -21.12 -13.10
N VAL A 420 1.48 -19.98 -13.25
CA VAL A 420 2.03 -18.67 -12.87
C VAL A 420 0.94 -17.88 -12.14
N THR A 421 1.25 -17.23 -11.03
CA THR A 421 0.35 -16.22 -10.43
C THR A 421 0.96 -14.83 -10.53
N TYR A 422 0.15 -13.88 -10.95
CA TYR A 422 0.46 -12.46 -11.04
C TYR A 422 -0.37 -11.70 -10.02
N SER A 423 0.23 -10.78 -9.28
CA SER A 423 -0.50 -9.92 -8.35
C SER A 423 0.05 -8.51 -8.24
N THR A 424 -0.84 -7.57 -7.95
CA THR A 424 -0.49 -6.18 -7.65
C THR A 424 -1.24 -5.69 -6.40
N CYS A 425 -0.70 -4.65 -5.78
CA CYS A 425 -1.42 -3.84 -4.79
C CYS A 425 -2.09 -2.62 -5.45
N SER A 426 -2.59 -2.77 -6.68
CA SER A 426 -3.20 -1.69 -7.47
C SER A 426 -4.71 -1.87 -7.63
N ILE A 427 -5.43 -0.75 -7.69
CA ILE A 427 -6.84 -0.71 -8.11
C ILE A 427 -7.01 -0.42 -9.62
N HIS A 428 -5.96 0.06 -10.29
CA HIS A 428 -5.96 0.51 -11.69
C HIS A 428 -6.03 -0.67 -12.66
N ALA A 429 -6.86 -0.58 -13.70
CA ALA A 429 -7.02 -1.64 -14.71
C ALA A 429 -5.74 -1.80 -15.56
N GLU A 430 -5.01 -0.71 -15.75
CA GLU A 430 -3.75 -0.59 -16.47
C GLU A 430 -2.66 -1.52 -15.94
N GLU A 431 -2.61 -1.70 -14.62
CA GLU A 431 -1.70 -2.62 -13.92
C GLU A 431 -2.30 -4.02 -13.69
N ASN A 432 -3.57 -4.24 -14.07
CA ASN A 432 -4.35 -5.41 -13.67
C ASN A 432 -4.87 -6.17 -14.91
N GLU A 433 -6.14 -6.01 -15.28
CA GLU A 433 -6.77 -6.68 -16.43
C GLU A 433 -6.02 -6.41 -17.74
N ASN A 434 -5.49 -5.19 -17.93
CA ASN A 434 -4.77 -4.83 -19.15
C ASN A 434 -3.46 -5.61 -19.30
N VAL A 435 -2.72 -5.83 -18.20
CA VAL A 435 -1.50 -6.66 -18.20
C VAL A 435 -1.85 -8.11 -18.49
N VAL A 436 -2.95 -8.62 -17.91
CA VAL A 436 -3.44 -10.00 -18.14
C VAL A 436 -3.78 -10.24 -19.61
N VAL A 437 -4.54 -9.34 -20.24
CA VAL A 437 -4.92 -9.48 -21.66
C VAL A 437 -3.71 -9.34 -22.59
N LYS A 438 -2.81 -8.37 -22.35
CA LYS A 438 -1.57 -8.23 -23.12
C LYS A 438 -0.68 -9.46 -23.00
N ALA A 439 -0.53 -10.02 -21.79
CA ALA A 439 0.24 -11.23 -21.56
C ALA A 439 -0.33 -12.44 -22.32
N LEU A 440 -1.64 -12.68 -22.25
CA LEU A 440 -2.32 -13.77 -22.97
C LEU A 440 -2.32 -13.60 -24.50
N SER A 441 -2.31 -12.34 -24.97
CA SER A 441 -2.23 -12.03 -26.40
C SER A 441 -0.85 -12.21 -27.01
N SER A 442 0.19 -12.30 -26.18
CA SER A 442 1.58 -12.36 -26.62
C SER A 442 1.87 -13.63 -27.44
N LYS A 443 2.86 -13.52 -28.33
CA LYS A 443 3.37 -14.64 -29.14
C LYS A 443 3.73 -15.85 -28.25
N ILE A 444 4.46 -15.63 -27.16
CA ILE A 444 4.87 -16.70 -26.23
C ILE A 444 3.70 -17.34 -25.47
N ALA A 445 2.61 -16.60 -25.21
CA ALA A 445 1.40 -17.19 -24.64
C ALA A 445 0.72 -18.14 -25.64
N ARG A 446 0.57 -17.69 -26.89
CA ARG A 446 -0.04 -18.48 -27.98
C ARG A 446 0.80 -19.71 -28.34
N GLU A 447 2.09 -19.53 -28.63
CA GLU A 447 3.04 -20.59 -29.00
C GLU A 447 3.26 -21.66 -27.93
N ARG A 448 2.95 -21.34 -26.66
CA ARG A 448 3.10 -22.29 -25.55
C ARG A 448 1.77 -22.74 -24.96
N GLY A 449 0.63 -22.20 -25.40
CA GLY A 449 -0.69 -22.59 -24.91
C GLY A 449 -1.03 -22.09 -23.49
N TRP A 450 -0.50 -20.93 -23.08
CA TRP A 450 -0.87 -20.29 -21.82
C TRP A 450 -2.31 -19.76 -21.85
N LYS A 451 -3.07 -20.00 -20.79
CA LYS A 451 -4.46 -19.58 -20.60
C LYS A 451 -4.67 -18.98 -19.22
N ILE A 452 -5.76 -18.23 -19.05
CA ILE A 452 -6.20 -17.77 -17.72
C ILE A 452 -6.68 -18.96 -16.88
N MET A 453 -6.34 -18.97 -15.59
CA MET A 453 -6.82 -19.96 -14.61
C MET A 453 -8.27 -19.65 -14.25
N ARG A 454 -9.20 -20.32 -14.94
CA ARG A 454 -10.64 -20.14 -14.75
C ARG A 454 -11.07 -20.44 -13.32
N ARG A 455 -12.17 -19.80 -12.88
CA ARG A 455 -12.66 -19.86 -11.50
C ARG A 455 -12.87 -21.29 -10.99
N GLU A 456 -13.37 -22.18 -11.83
CA GLU A 456 -13.62 -23.59 -11.51
C GLU A 456 -12.35 -24.38 -11.14
N ASP A 457 -11.19 -23.98 -11.68
CA ASP A 457 -9.89 -24.63 -11.52
C ASP A 457 -9.05 -24.07 -10.35
N GLN A 458 -9.48 -22.94 -9.77
CA GLN A 458 -8.78 -22.29 -8.65
C GLN A 458 -8.87 -23.12 -7.36
N VAL A 459 -8.07 -22.81 -6.34
CA VAL A 459 -8.24 -23.42 -5.01
C VAL A 459 -9.59 -23.04 -4.37
N GLU A 460 -10.16 -23.95 -3.57
CA GLU A 460 -11.51 -23.85 -3.01
C GLU A 460 -11.85 -22.51 -2.33
N GLY A 461 -10.91 -21.92 -1.60
CA GLY A 461 -11.12 -20.59 -1.00
C GLY A 461 -11.21 -19.46 -2.03
N MET A 462 -10.46 -19.53 -3.12
CA MET A 462 -10.53 -18.54 -4.21
C MET A 462 -11.78 -18.72 -5.06
N LYS A 463 -12.26 -19.96 -5.28
CA LYS A 463 -13.59 -20.21 -5.90
C LYS A 463 -14.73 -19.49 -5.16
N LYS A 464 -14.69 -19.55 -3.83
CA LYS A 464 -15.72 -19.02 -2.91
C LYS A 464 -15.66 -17.51 -2.73
N TRP A 465 -14.47 -16.91 -2.84
CA TRP A 465 -14.32 -15.45 -2.81
C TRP A 465 -15.29 -14.83 -3.83
N SER A 466 -16.03 -13.80 -3.43
CA SER A 466 -17.12 -13.24 -4.24
C SER A 466 -16.62 -12.23 -5.28
N ARG A 467 -15.68 -11.37 -4.88
CA ARG A 467 -15.19 -10.25 -5.68
C ARG A 467 -14.25 -10.70 -6.80
N ARG A 468 -14.39 -10.08 -7.97
CA ARG A 468 -13.76 -10.50 -9.23
C ARG A 468 -13.17 -9.33 -10.01
N GLY A 469 -12.48 -9.64 -11.10
CA GLY A 469 -12.01 -8.65 -12.07
C GLY A 469 -13.18 -7.83 -12.62
N ASP A 470 -12.85 -6.68 -13.18
CA ASP A 470 -13.85 -5.77 -13.75
C ASP A 470 -14.22 -6.22 -15.19
N PRO A 471 -15.51 -6.56 -15.47
CA PRO A 471 -15.94 -6.97 -16.81
C PRO A 471 -15.87 -5.86 -17.86
N GLU A 472 -15.99 -4.59 -17.48
CA GLU A 472 -15.89 -3.46 -18.39
C GLU A 472 -14.43 -3.19 -18.74
N ALA A 473 -13.54 -3.17 -17.73
CA ALA A 473 -12.10 -3.12 -17.96
C ALA A 473 -11.60 -4.31 -18.80
N SER A 474 -12.09 -5.53 -18.52
CA SER A 474 -11.76 -6.73 -19.31
C SER A 474 -12.23 -6.60 -20.77
N ARG A 475 -13.43 -6.07 -21.00
CA ARG A 475 -13.96 -5.81 -22.35
C ARG A 475 -13.16 -4.74 -23.09
N GLU A 476 -12.73 -3.70 -22.39
CA GLU A 476 -11.88 -2.66 -22.96
C GLU A 476 -10.49 -3.20 -23.31
N ALA A 477 -9.85 -3.92 -22.39
CA ALA A 477 -8.56 -4.55 -22.61
C ALA A 477 -8.58 -5.55 -23.79
N LEU A 478 -9.70 -6.22 -24.04
CA LEU A 478 -9.86 -7.15 -25.18
C LEU A 478 -10.10 -6.47 -26.54
N LYS A 479 -10.30 -5.14 -26.60
CA LYS A 479 -10.43 -4.42 -27.89
C LYS A 479 -9.13 -4.58 -28.69
N GLY A 480 -9.21 -5.14 -29.90
CA GLY A 480 -8.06 -5.43 -30.76
C GLY A 480 -7.38 -6.79 -30.52
N HIS A 481 -7.80 -7.55 -29.49
CA HIS A 481 -7.18 -8.83 -29.12
C HIS A 481 -8.12 -10.01 -29.41
N ALA A 482 -7.96 -10.62 -30.60
CA ALA A 482 -8.72 -11.79 -31.01
C ALA A 482 -8.16 -13.12 -30.43
N GLY A 483 -9.03 -14.13 -30.32
CA GLY A 483 -8.66 -15.50 -29.93
C GLY A 483 -8.57 -15.78 -28.43
N LEU A 484 -8.94 -14.82 -27.58
CA LEU A 484 -9.01 -14.99 -26.12
C LEU A 484 -10.42 -15.35 -25.63
N GLU A 485 -10.50 -15.76 -24.36
CA GLU A 485 -11.76 -15.98 -23.64
C GLU A 485 -12.61 -14.70 -23.57
N ASP A 486 -13.93 -14.85 -23.43
CA ASP A 486 -14.84 -13.71 -23.30
C ASP A 486 -14.51 -12.84 -22.07
N ALA A 487 -14.81 -11.53 -22.16
CA ALA A 487 -14.57 -10.56 -21.10
C ALA A 487 -15.16 -10.98 -19.74
N THR A 488 -16.31 -11.66 -19.73
CA THR A 488 -16.94 -12.16 -18.50
C THR A 488 -16.18 -13.34 -17.88
N VAL A 489 -15.63 -14.23 -18.71
CA VAL A 489 -14.81 -15.38 -18.27
C VAL A 489 -13.46 -14.89 -17.73
N LEU A 490 -12.84 -13.92 -18.40
CA LEU A 490 -11.59 -13.31 -17.94
C LEU A 490 -11.80 -12.55 -16.61
N ALA A 491 -12.88 -11.78 -16.50
CA ALA A 491 -13.22 -11.07 -15.27
C ALA A 491 -13.48 -12.02 -14.10
N ASP A 492 -14.24 -13.12 -14.31
CA ASP A 492 -14.53 -14.11 -13.26
C ASP A 492 -13.33 -15.01 -12.89
N ALA A 493 -12.33 -15.11 -13.76
CA ALA A 493 -11.04 -15.73 -13.44
C ALA A 493 -10.13 -14.79 -12.62
N CYS A 494 -10.16 -13.48 -12.90
CA CYS A 494 -9.42 -12.47 -12.14
C CYS A 494 -10.01 -12.24 -10.74
N ILE A 495 -9.16 -12.03 -9.74
CA ILE A 495 -9.55 -11.79 -8.34
C ILE A 495 -9.20 -10.36 -7.96
N ARG A 496 -10.20 -9.58 -7.52
CA ARG A 496 -9.98 -8.27 -6.87
C ARG A 496 -10.29 -8.32 -5.39
N CYS A 497 -9.61 -7.48 -4.62
CA CYS A 497 -9.90 -7.12 -3.23
C CYS A 497 -10.09 -5.60 -3.17
N GLU A 498 -10.97 -5.13 -2.29
CA GLU A 498 -11.23 -3.71 -2.08
C GLU A 498 -11.00 -3.33 -0.62
N ARG A 499 -10.56 -2.10 -0.37
CA ARG A 499 -10.37 -1.58 0.99
C ARG A 499 -11.68 -1.01 1.51
N GLY A 500 -12.01 -1.30 2.77
CA GLY A 500 -13.14 -0.67 3.46
C GLY A 500 -14.46 -1.41 3.23
N THR A 501 -14.39 -2.66 2.77
CA THR A 501 -15.49 -3.61 2.71
C THR A 501 -15.53 -4.47 3.99
N ASP A 502 -16.63 -5.19 4.18
CA ASP A 502 -16.81 -6.17 5.25
C ASP A 502 -15.87 -7.38 5.14
N GLU A 503 -15.20 -7.55 4.01
CA GLU A 503 -14.20 -8.59 3.75
C GLU A 503 -12.86 -8.35 4.49
N GLY A 504 -12.63 -7.11 4.98
CA GLY A 504 -11.51 -6.74 5.84
C GLY A 504 -10.13 -6.67 5.14
N THR A 505 -10.10 -6.62 3.81
CA THR A 505 -8.88 -6.62 2.98
C THR A 505 -8.33 -5.22 2.69
N MET A 506 -7.14 -5.18 2.08
CA MET A 506 -6.62 -4.04 1.33
C MET A 506 -7.00 -4.12 -0.16
N GLY A 507 -6.80 -3.03 -0.91
CA GLY A 507 -6.93 -3.06 -2.37
C GLY A 507 -5.84 -3.95 -2.98
N PHE A 508 -6.22 -4.92 -3.81
CA PHE A 508 -5.30 -5.93 -4.34
C PHE A 508 -5.90 -6.62 -5.58
N PHE A 509 -5.04 -7.10 -6.47
CA PHE A 509 -5.42 -7.86 -7.67
C PHE A 509 -4.59 -9.13 -7.77
N VAL A 510 -5.21 -10.22 -8.23
CA VAL A 510 -4.54 -11.49 -8.55
C VAL A 510 -5.12 -12.12 -9.80
N ALA A 511 -4.25 -12.59 -10.69
CA ALA A 511 -4.60 -13.49 -11.80
C ALA A 511 -3.74 -14.76 -11.73
N GLY A 512 -4.34 -15.90 -12.06
CA GLY A 512 -3.61 -17.15 -12.27
C GLY A 512 -3.53 -17.44 -13.77
N PHE A 513 -2.41 -17.98 -14.22
CA PHE A 513 -2.22 -18.51 -15.57
C PHE A 513 -1.86 -19.98 -15.49
N VAL A 514 -2.40 -20.76 -16.41
CA VAL A 514 -2.17 -22.20 -16.53
C VAL A 514 -1.74 -22.56 -17.94
N ARG A 515 -0.94 -23.62 -18.05
CA ARG A 515 -0.52 -24.22 -19.31
C ARG A 515 -0.53 -25.72 -19.15
N ASP A 516 -1.19 -26.39 -20.09
CA ASP A 516 -1.09 -27.83 -20.26
C ASP A 516 0.12 -28.13 -21.17
N PRO A 517 1.17 -28.82 -20.68
CA PRO A 517 2.36 -29.12 -21.48
C PRO A 517 2.10 -30.15 -22.59
N ASP A 518 1.02 -30.94 -22.48
CA ASP A 518 0.67 -32.02 -23.42
C ASP A 518 -0.40 -31.58 -24.44
N ALA A 519 -0.90 -30.33 -24.36
CA ALA A 519 -1.90 -29.80 -25.26
C ALA A 519 -1.36 -29.56 -26.68
N VAL A 520 -2.06 -30.11 -27.67
CA VAL A 520 -1.78 -29.85 -29.10
C VAL A 520 -2.18 -28.42 -29.45
N ILE A 521 -1.20 -27.59 -29.80
CA ILE A 521 -1.39 -26.20 -30.23
C ILE A 521 -1.70 -26.21 -31.72
N THR A 522 -2.90 -25.73 -32.10
CA THR A 522 -3.37 -25.72 -33.49
C THR A 522 -2.89 -24.47 -34.23
N GLU A 523 -2.49 -24.62 -35.50
CA GLU A 523 -1.92 -23.56 -36.35
C GLU A 523 -2.86 -22.33 -36.52
N ALA A 524 -4.17 -22.51 -36.35
CA ALA A 524 -5.14 -21.42 -36.32
C ALA A 524 -4.92 -20.39 -35.19
N ALA A 525 -4.18 -20.74 -34.12
CA ALA A 525 -3.79 -19.82 -33.05
C ALA A 525 -2.59 -18.93 -33.42
N THR A 526 -1.83 -19.30 -34.46
CA THR A 526 -0.60 -18.61 -34.90
C THR A 526 -0.79 -17.68 -36.10
N GLU A 527 -1.80 -17.89 -36.94
CA GLU A 527 -2.01 -17.09 -38.17
C GLU A 527 -2.71 -15.74 -37.96
N ALA A 528 -3.25 -15.47 -36.76
CA ALA A 528 -4.04 -14.27 -36.48
C ALA A 528 -3.21 -13.03 -36.08
N VAL A 529 -2.22 -12.66 -36.92
CA VAL A 529 -1.64 -11.30 -36.97
C VAL A 529 -1.26 -10.96 -38.42
N GLY A 530 -2.07 -10.09 -39.04
CA GLY A 530 -1.68 -9.28 -40.19
C GLY A 530 -1.92 -7.82 -39.82
N VAL A 531 -1.13 -7.31 -38.87
CA VAL A 531 -1.10 -5.91 -38.42
C VAL A 531 0.37 -5.55 -38.30
N GLU A 532 0.69 -4.35 -38.77
CA GLU A 532 2.04 -3.92 -39.11
C GLU A 532 2.99 -3.92 -37.90
N ASP A 533 4.22 -4.36 -38.14
CA ASP A 533 5.32 -4.25 -37.18
C ASP A 533 5.63 -2.76 -36.97
N GLU A 534 5.25 -2.21 -35.81
CA GLU A 534 6.07 -1.15 -35.22
C GLU A 534 7.29 -1.86 -34.62
N ASP A 535 8.42 -1.74 -35.32
CA ASP A 535 9.74 -2.09 -34.81
C ASP A 535 10.00 -1.26 -33.53
N GLU A 536 9.60 -1.80 -32.37
CA GLU A 536 10.19 -1.39 -31.08
C GLU A 536 11.67 -1.78 -31.15
N GLU A 537 12.50 -0.85 -31.63
CA GLU A 537 13.95 -0.91 -31.51
C GLU A 537 14.29 -1.27 -30.06
N GLU A 538 15.17 -2.25 -29.84
CA GLU A 538 15.67 -2.60 -28.50
C GLU A 538 16.54 -1.44 -27.96
N GLU A 539 15.91 -0.34 -27.57
CA GLU A 539 16.49 0.58 -26.60
C GLU A 539 16.64 -0.21 -25.29
N ASP A 540 17.86 -0.67 -25.06
CA ASP A 540 18.40 -1.06 -23.75
C ASP A 540 18.40 0.17 -22.81
N GLU A 541 17.22 0.75 -22.54
CA GLU A 541 16.99 1.55 -21.35
C GLU A 541 17.17 0.61 -20.15
N GLU A 542 18.41 0.58 -19.67
CA GLU A 542 18.77 -0.01 -18.39
C GLU A 542 17.89 0.66 -17.33
N TRP A 543 16.79 -0.01 -16.96
CA TRP A 543 15.87 0.46 -15.93
C TRP A 543 16.64 0.55 -14.61
N GLY A 544 17.26 1.72 -14.39
CA GLY A 544 17.67 2.21 -13.09
C GLY A 544 16.45 2.14 -12.18
N GLY A 545 16.66 1.71 -10.95
CA GLY A 545 15.55 1.68 -10.00
C GLY A 545 15.06 3.10 -9.70
N PHE A 546 14.13 3.22 -8.77
CA PHE A 546 13.93 4.49 -8.07
C PHE A 546 15.17 4.79 -7.20
N ASP A 547 16.23 5.31 -7.82
CA ASP A 547 17.46 5.72 -7.18
C ASP A 547 17.33 7.16 -6.64
N ASP A 548 17.11 7.22 -5.31
CA ASP A 548 17.19 8.33 -4.33
C ASP A 548 16.44 9.67 -4.58
#